data_AF-A0A1Y2FK08-F1
#
_entry.id   AF-A0A1Y2FK08-F1
#
_cell.length_a   1.000
_cell.length_b   1.000
_cell.length_c   1.000
_cell.angle_alpha   90.00
_cell.angle_beta   90.00
_cell.angle_gamma   90.00
#
_symmetry.space_group_name_H-M   'P 1'
#
loop_
_entity.id
_entity.type
_entity.pdbx_description
1 polymer ?
#
loop_
_entity_poly.entity_id
_entity_poly.type
_entity_poly.pdbx_seq_one_letter_code
_entity_poly.pdbx_strand_id
1 'polypeptide(L)'
;MNQLILIASLISFAVAAPTATGHHGNAVNYGTGGGIIGFLVLLLDIYIFLELFKSSRPGTHKLLWALAVFFFPILGAALYFLFADRAKYNNYSAIEEV
;
A
#
# COMPACT_ATOMS: atom_id res chain seq x y z
N MET A 1 27.01 36.10 -24.83
CA MET A 1 26.19 34.93 -24.40
C MET A 1 26.95 34.00 -23.47
N ASN A 2 28.19 33.60 -23.76
CA ASN A 2 28.92 32.61 -22.95
C ASN A 2 29.18 33.02 -21.48
N GLN A 3 29.38 34.30 -21.20
CA GLN A 3 29.61 34.81 -19.84
C GLN A 3 28.39 34.66 -18.92
N LEU A 4 27.17 34.75 -19.48
CA LEU A 4 25.92 34.59 -18.72
C LEU A 4 25.71 33.14 -18.28
N ILE A 5 26.14 32.18 -19.11
CA ILE A 5 26.04 30.75 -18.80
C ILE A 5 26.96 30.38 -17.62
N LEU A 6 28.16 30.97 -17.56
CA LEU A 6 29.12 30.74 -16.48
C LEU A 6 28.62 31.30 -15.14
N ILE A 7 28.01 32.49 -15.15
CA ILE A 7 27.45 33.11 -13.95
C ILE A 7 26.24 32.30 -13.43
N ALA A 8 25.39 31.79 -14.32
CA ALA A 8 24.24 30.97 -13.95
C ALA A 8 24.63 29.64 -13.28
N SER A 9 25.74 29.01 -13.72
CA SER A 9 26.21 27.76 -13.10
C SER A 9 26.79 27.96 -11.70
N LEU A 10 27.51 29.06 -11.48
CA LEU A 10 28.10 29.40 -10.18
C LEU A 10 27.03 29.71 -9.12
N ILE A 11 25.93 30.37 -9.51
CA ILE A 11 24.80 30.65 -8.61
C ILE A 11 24.09 29.35 -8.19
N SER A 12 24.01 28.38 -9.09
CA SER A 12 23.38 27.08 -8.83
C SER A 12 24.20 26.24 -7.83
N PHE A 13 25.53 26.40 -7.81
CA PHE A 13 26.40 25.71 -6.84
C PHE A 13 26.30 26.31 -5.43
N ALA A 14 26.06 27.62 -5.30
CA ALA A 14 25.86 28.27 -4.00
C ALA A 14 24.53 27.89 -3.31
N VAL A 15 23.52 27.48 -4.10
CA VAL A 15 22.20 26.99 -3.63
C VAL A 15 22.22 25.47 -3.37
N ALA A 16 23.38 24.88 -3.10
CA ALA A 16 23.49 23.48 -2.66
C ALA A 16 24.08 23.34 -1.25
N ALA A 17 24.18 24.43 -0.47
CA ALA A 17 24.51 24.32 0.94
C ALA A 17 23.36 23.58 1.66
N PRO A 18 23.62 22.46 2.34
CA PRO A 18 22.61 21.86 3.20
C PRO A 18 22.32 22.86 4.32
N THR A 19 21.20 23.59 4.22
CA THR A 19 20.62 24.19 5.41
C THR A 19 20.17 23.02 6.24
N ALA A 20 21.02 22.61 7.18
CA ALA A 20 20.63 21.72 8.26
C ALA A 20 19.57 22.44 9.11
N THR A 21 18.36 22.53 8.59
CA THR A 21 17.16 22.79 9.37
C THR A 21 16.91 21.48 10.11
N GLY A 22 17.65 21.32 11.20
CA GLY A 22 17.41 20.30 12.21
C GLY A 22 16.03 20.52 12.82
N HIS A 23 15.00 20.07 12.13
CA HIS A 23 13.76 19.66 12.74
C HIS A 23 13.77 18.15 12.71
N HIS A 24 14.25 17.54 13.79
CA HIS A 24 13.89 16.17 14.14
C HIS A 24 12.41 16.18 14.56
N GLY A 25 11.54 16.63 13.65
CA GLY A 25 10.09 16.57 13.80
C GLY A 25 9.69 15.11 13.65
N ASN A 26 8.80 14.67 14.53
CA ASN A 26 8.26 13.31 14.61
C ASN A 26 8.22 12.61 13.23
N ALA A 27 9.17 11.70 12.98
CA ALA A 27 9.39 11.04 11.69
C ALA A 27 8.15 10.24 11.21
N VAL A 28 7.19 10.02 12.11
CA VAL A 28 5.90 9.38 11.85
C VAL A 28 4.97 10.26 10.99
N ASN A 29 5.15 11.58 10.96
CA ASN A 29 4.23 12.53 10.31
C ASN A 29 4.73 13.11 8.97
N TYR A 30 6.02 12.97 8.64
CA TYR A 30 6.58 13.56 7.42
C TYR A 30 6.43 12.62 6.21
N GLY A 31 5.25 12.66 5.60
CA GLY A 31 5.16 12.89 4.15
C GLY A 31 5.52 11.79 3.15
N THR A 32 5.77 10.54 3.53
CA THR A 32 6.05 9.46 2.56
C THR A 32 4.99 8.37 2.56
N GLY A 33 3.70 8.72 2.37
CA GLY A 33 2.63 7.88 1.79
C GLY A 33 2.36 6.45 2.32
N GLY A 34 3.08 5.97 3.32
CA GLY A 34 3.26 4.55 3.60
C GLY A 34 3.95 4.29 4.93
N GLY A 35 3.60 5.08 5.96
CA GLY A 35 3.98 4.79 7.35
C GLY A 35 3.26 3.53 7.88
N ILE A 36 2.95 3.49 9.17
CA ILE A 36 2.28 2.35 9.83
C ILE A 36 1.02 1.89 9.07
N ILE A 37 0.25 2.82 8.50
CA ILE A 37 -0.94 2.50 7.71
C ILE A 37 -0.60 1.73 6.42
N GLY A 38 0.45 2.14 5.70
CA GLY A 38 0.89 1.41 4.50
C GLY A 38 1.37 -0.01 4.83
N PHE A 39 2.02 -0.17 5.99
CA PHE A 39 2.43 -1.49 6.49
C PHE A 39 1.24 -2.38 6.84
N LEU A 40 0.22 -1.84 7.51
CA LEU A 40 -1.03 -2.59 7.80
C LEU A 40 -1.75 -3.01 6.52
N VAL A 41 -1.79 -2.13 5.51
CA VAL A 41 -2.40 -2.44 4.21
C VAL A 41 -1.62 -3.55 3.48
N LEU A 42 -0.29 -3.55 3.57
CA LEU A 42 0.54 -4.64 3.01
C LEU A 42 0.30 -5.98 3.71
N LEU A 43 0.14 -5.99 5.04
CA LEU A 43 -0.24 -7.20 5.77
C LEU A 43 -1.63 -7.69 5.38
N LEU A 44 -2.58 -6.76 5.18
CA LEU A 44 -3.94 -7.08 4.76
C LEU A 44 -3.97 -7.72 3.36
N ASP A 45 -3.17 -7.21 2.43
CA ASP A 45 -3.04 -7.79 1.09
C ASP A 45 -2.56 -9.25 1.17
N ILE A 46 -1.46 -9.51 1.89
CA ILE A 46 -0.93 -10.87 2.09
C ILE A 46 -1.99 -11.81 2.70
N TYR A 47 -2.73 -11.35 3.71
CA TYR A 47 -3.79 -12.14 4.34
C TYR A 47 -4.88 -12.55 3.34
N ILE A 48 -5.33 -11.60 2.50
CA ILE A 48 -6.37 -11.85 1.49
C ILE A 48 -5.87 -12.87 0.46
N PHE A 49 -4.62 -12.78 0.01
CA PHE A 49 -4.03 -13.78 -0.89
C PHE A 49 -4.02 -15.18 -0.27
N LEU A 50 -3.66 -15.31 1.01
CA LEU A 50 -3.69 -16.59 1.72
C LEU A 50 -5.12 -17.14 1.84
N GLU A 51 -6.11 -16.29 2.13
CA GLU A 51 -7.52 -16.67 2.18
C GLU A 51 -8.02 -17.19 0.81
N LEU A 52 -7.65 -16.49 -0.28
CA LEU A 52 -8.01 -16.87 -1.64
C LEU A 52 -7.38 -18.21 -2.07
N PHE A 53 -6.14 -18.49 -1.67
CA PHE A 53 -5.49 -19.77 -1.97
C PHE A 53 -6.07 -20.94 -1.17
N LYS A 54 -6.50 -20.71 0.07
CA LYS A 54 -7.10 -21.75 0.92
C LYS A 54 -8.56 -22.06 0.58
N SER A 55 -9.29 -21.12 -0.03
CA SER A 55 -10.69 -21.30 -0.41
C SER A 55 -10.87 -22.36 -1.52
N SER A 56 -12.02 -23.05 -1.58
CA SER A 56 -12.37 -24.00 -2.67
C SER A 56 -13.12 -23.35 -3.86
N ARG A 57 -13.25 -22.02 -3.90
CA ARG A 57 -13.96 -21.27 -4.96
C ARG A 57 -13.34 -21.47 -6.36
N PRO A 58 -14.13 -21.41 -7.45
CA PRO A 58 -13.60 -21.45 -8.83
C PRO A 58 -12.45 -20.47 -9.06
N GLY A 59 -11.38 -20.97 -9.71
CA GLY A 59 -10.10 -20.25 -9.88
C GLY A 59 -10.22 -18.87 -10.51
N THR A 60 -11.11 -18.69 -11.50
CA THR A 60 -11.32 -17.41 -12.19
C THR A 60 -11.78 -16.30 -11.24
N HIS A 61 -12.69 -16.62 -10.31
CA HIS A 61 -13.21 -15.62 -9.38
C HIS A 61 -12.19 -15.27 -8.29
N LYS A 62 -11.36 -16.24 -7.88
CA LYS A 62 -10.22 -15.99 -7.00
C LYS A 62 -9.21 -15.04 -7.63
N LEU A 63 -8.89 -15.27 -8.91
CA LEU A 63 -7.89 -14.50 -9.63
C LEU A 63 -8.36 -13.05 -9.86
N LEU A 64 -9.63 -12.85 -10.19
CA LEU A 64 -10.22 -11.51 -10.34
C LEU A 64 -10.14 -10.69 -9.05
N TRP A 65 -10.48 -11.30 -7.90
CA TRP A 65 -10.37 -10.62 -6.60
C TRP A 65 -8.93 -10.38 -6.18
N ALA A 66 -8.04 -11.35 -6.38
CA ALA A 66 -6.61 -11.19 -6.10
C ALA A 66 -6.03 -10.00 -6.87
N LEU A 67 -6.35 -9.89 -8.16
CA LEU A 67 -5.86 -8.82 -9.02
C LEU A 67 -6.43 -7.45 -8.61
N ALA A 68 -7.71 -7.39 -8.27
CA ALA A 68 -8.36 -6.15 -7.83
C ALA A 68 -7.77 -5.62 -6.51
N VAL A 69 -7.51 -6.49 -5.53
CA VAL A 69 -6.90 -6.11 -4.24
C VAL A 69 -5.43 -5.71 -4.44
N PHE A 70 -4.67 -6.43 -5.26
CA PHE A 70 -3.26 -6.12 -5.51
C PHE A 70 -3.02 -4.74 -6.15
N PHE A 71 -3.80 -4.38 -7.19
CA PHE A 71 -3.65 -3.08 -7.86
C PHE A 71 -4.26 -1.93 -7.06
N PHE A 72 -5.26 -2.21 -6.21
CA PHE A 72 -5.94 -1.23 -5.38
C PHE A 72 -6.02 -1.73 -3.94
N PRO A 73 -4.94 -1.67 -3.14
CA PRO A 73 -4.87 -2.37 -1.86
C PRO A 73 -5.85 -1.81 -0.81
N ILE A 74 -6.19 -0.52 -0.89
CA ILE A 74 -7.19 0.08 0.01
C ILE A 74 -8.62 -0.20 -0.50
N LEU A 75 -8.92 0.20 -1.75
CA LEU A 75 -10.27 0.10 -2.31
C LEU A 75 -10.66 -1.34 -2.63
N GLY A 76 -9.74 -2.12 -3.21
CA GLY A 76 -9.93 -3.53 -3.52
C GLY A 76 -10.13 -4.36 -2.26
N ALA A 77 -9.38 -4.13 -1.17
CA ALA A 77 -9.63 -4.82 0.09
C ALA A 77 -11.02 -4.49 0.66
N ALA A 78 -11.42 -3.21 0.64
CA ALA A 78 -12.75 -2.79 1.09
C ALA A 78 -13.88 -3.47 0.28
N LEU A 79 -13.76 -3.49 -1.06
CA LEU A 79 -14.72 -4.18 -1.93
C LEU A 79 -14.71 -5.70 -1.72
N TYR A 80 -13.53 -6.30 -1.47
CA TYR A 80 -13.42 -7.72 -1.17
C TYR A 80 -14.11 -8.06 0.16
N PHE A 81 -14.10 -7.17 1.16
CA PHE A 81 -14.85 -7.39 2.42
C PHE A 81 -16.35 -7.31 2.20
N LEU A 82 -16.82 -6.40 1.34
CA LEU A 82 -18.24 -6.15 1.19
C LEU A 82 -18.94 -7.10 0.20
N PHE A 83 -18.28 -7.45 -0.92
CA PHE A 83 -18.92 -8.11 -2.06
C PHE A 83 -18.36 -9.49 -2.38
N ALA A 84 -17.26 -9.91 -1.77
CA ALA A 84 -16.66 -11.20 -2.13
C ALA A 84 -17.38 -12.41 -1.52
N ASP A 85 -18.55 -12.27 -0.90
CA ASP A 85 -19.35 -13.38 -0.34
C ASP A 85 -18.50 -14.36 0.49
N ARG A 86 -17.59 -13.81 1.31
CA ARG A 86 -16.55 -14.61 2.00
C ARG A 86 -17.16 -15.72 2.85
N ALA A 87 -18.28 -15.46 3.52
CA ALA A 87 -19.01 -16.42 4.34
C ALA A 87 -19.53 -17.66 3.57
N LYS A 88 -19.78 -17.55 2.26
CA LYS A 88 -20.24 -18.70 1.45
C LYS A 88 -19.12 -19.66 1.05
N TYR A 89 -17.88 -19.17 0.99
CA TYR A 89 -16.73 -19.95 0.52
C TYR A 89 -15.69 -20.20 1.60
N ASN A 90 -15.89 -19.62 2.78
CA ASN A 90 -15.14 -19.88 3.98
C ASN A 90 -16.03 -20.75 4.87
N ASN A 91 -15.90 -22.07 4.73
CA ASN A 91 -16.67 -23.05 5.50
C ASN A 91 -16.17 -23.05 6.95
N TYR A 92 -16.54 -22.04 7.72
CA TYR A 92 -16.56 -22.17 9.17
C TYR A 92 -17.79 -23.03 9.49
N SER A 93 -17.59 -24.34 9.60
CA SER A 93 -18.50 -25.17 10.37
C SER A 93 -18.56 -24.52 11.75
N ALA A 94 -19.66 -23.84 12.07
CA ALA A 94 -19.98 -23.58 13.46
C ALA A 94 -19.85 -24.93 14.14
N ILE A 95 -18.94 -25.02 15.11
CA ILE A 95 -18.98 -26.11 16.08
C ILE A 95 -20.34 -25.96 16.75
N GLU A 96 -21.35 -26.63 16.18
CA GLU A 96 -22.65 -26.79 16.82
C GLU A 96 -22.37 -27.46 18.16
N GLU A 97 -22.47 -26.63 19.19
CA GLU A 97 -23.14 -26.90 20.45
C GLU A 97 -23.18 -28.40 20.82
N VAL A 98 -22.18 -28.84 21.59
CA VAL A 98 -22.20 -30.12 22.32
C VAL A 98 -22.72 -29.88 23.72
#